data_AF-A0A0R3U9M6-F1
#
_entry.id   AF-A0A0R3U9M6-F1
#
_cell.length_a   1.000
_cell.length_b   1.000
_cell.length_c   1.000
_cell.angle_alpha   90.00
_cell.angle_beta   90.00
_cell.angle_gamma   90.00
#
_symmetry.space_group_name_H-M   'P 1'
#
loop_
_entity.id
_entity.type
_entity.pdbx_description
1 polymer ?
#
loop_
_entity_poly.entity_id
_entity_poly.type
_entity_poly.pdbx_seq_one_letter_code
_entity_poly.pdbx_strand_id
1 'polypeptide(L)'
;MLFIGPSSEHQTHRIKSSLSKAMLSMPSYLLEPLEESSEHAQYFFSIEWLNFMLSTLHALRIDNVLCVGSPRLFDFLSACGKKTHKPLSVRKFLLDLDVRLASFYPPSLFARFNALNGYFFSPAEEESARTFMHSCNGNTLIFCDPPFGVFMEPLVETLNRLKEEIGCSNTFMMVTIPYFIGRKLIQVAPLMKMLDYKVTYENHVRFMSSGHDGNNSKRRVSVVRLFTDAPAHKIVPPKTIADDYWFCESCQRYSDIKNKHCNMCNACTTPHGETYVHCKPCGTCQPPSYQHCDVCNTCFRPQEGTFHECAEQTFTSHREPKRRKTYT
;
A
#
# COMPACT_ATOMS: atom_id res chain seq x y z
N MET A 1 0.30 12.03 24.88
CA MET A 1 -0.74 11.83 25.90
C MET A 1 -1.64 13.06 25.94
N LEU A 2 -2.96 12.86 26.05
CA LEU A 2 -3.92 13.95 26.26
C LEU A 2 -4.31 14.02 27.74
N PHE A 3 -4.40 15.22 28.31
CA PHE A 3 -4.84 15.43 29.69
C PHE A 3 -5.49 16.81 29.84
N ILE A 4 -6.35 16.97 30.86
CA ILE A 4 -6.92 18.26 31.25
C ILE A 4 -5.98 18.87 32.29
N GLY A 5 -5.56 20.13 32.07
CA GLY A 5 -4.56 20.80 32.92
C GLY A 5 -5.15 21.58 34.10
N PRO A 6 -4.29 21.97 35.07
CA PRO A 6 -2.84 21.71 35.15
C PRO A 6 -2.48 20.33 35.75
N SER A 7 -1.34 19.77 35.32
CA SER A 7 -0.77 18.50 35.85
C SER A 7 0.67 18.73 36.32
N SER A 8 1.00 18.28 37.53
CA SER A 8 2.36 18.32 38.08
C SER A 8 3.30 17.35 37.39
N GLU A 9 2.78 16.24 36.85
CA GLU A 9 3.55 15.16 36.23
C GLU A 9 4.11 15.52 34.84
N HIS A 10 3.65 16.62 34.23
CA HIS A 10 4.07 17.01 32.87
C HIS A 10 4.72 18.39 32.80
N GLN A 11 5.11 18.96 33.94
CA GLN A 11 5.72 20.30 33.98
C GLN A 11 7.02 20.39 33.15
N THR A 12 7.76 19.29 33.02
CA THR A 12 9.02 19.21 32.26
C THR A 12 8.83 18.76 30.81
N HIS A 13 7.62 18.38 30.40
CA HIS A 13 7.35 17.90 29.05
C HIS A 13 7.06 19.05 28.08
N ARG A 14 7.26 18.79 26.78
CA ARG A 14 6.81 19.69 25.72
C ARG A 14 5.29 19.62 25.59
N ILE A 15 4.59 20.57 26.20
CA ILE A 15 3.12 20.64 26.16
C ILE A 15 2.66 21.48 24.96
N LYS A 16 1.72 20.94 24.18
CA LYS A 16 0.95 21.71 23.20
C LYS A 16 -0.42 22.06 23.80
N SER A 17 -0.60 23.30 24.20
CA SER A 17 -1.84 23.80 24.81
C SER A 17 -2.85 24.29 23.75
N SER A 18 -4.08 24.58 24.20
CA SER A 18 -5.14 25.18 23.39
C SER A 18 -5.51 24.39 22.13
N LEU A 19 -5.62 23.06 22.27
CA LEU A 19 -6.03 22.17 21.19
C LEU A 19 -7.51 22.41 20.84
N SER A 20 -7.78 22.80 19.59
CA SER A 20 -9.16 22.97 19.12
C SER A 20 -9.83 21.62 18.87
N LYS A 21 -11.17 21.57 18.92
CA LYS A 21 -11.96 20.39 18.54
C LYS A 21 -11.62 19.90 17.12
N ALA A 22 -11.34 20.82 16.19
CA ALA A 22 -10.96 20.47 14.83
C ALA A 22 -9.62 19.71 14.77
N MET A 23 -8.63 20.14 15.55
CA MET A 23 -7.34 19.44 15.66
C MET A 23 -7.48 18.07 16.32
N LEU A 24 -8.28 17.97 17.38
CA LEU A 24 -8.55 16.70 18.06
C LEU A 24 -9.31 15.70 17.18
N SER A 25 -10.09 16.18 16.20
CA SER A 25 -10.80 15.31 15.25
C SER A 25 -9.93 14.76 14.12
N MET A 26 -8.64 15.11 14.09
CA MET A 26 -7.69 14.68 13.06
C MET A 26 -6.31 14.34 13.68
N PRO A 27 -6.22 13.37 14.60
CA PRO A 27 -5.02 13.10 15.37
C PRO A 27 -3.79 12.74 14.52
N SER A 28 -3.94 12.19 13.31
CA SER A 28 -2.79 11.90 12.44
C SER A 28 -2.03 13.15 11.99
N TYR A 29 -2.66 14.33 12.02
CA TYR A 29 -2.01 15.63 11.75
C TYR A 29 -1.45 16.29 13.02
N LEU A 30 -1.69 15.70 14.20
CA LEU A 30 -1.28 16.22 15.49
C LEU A 30 -0.18 15.38 16.13
N LEU A 31 -0.31 14.06 16.07
CA LEU A 31 0.61 13.08 16.63
C LEU A 31 1.85 12.95 15.76
N GLU A 32 3.01 12.87 16.40
CA GLU A 32 4.24 12.51 15.70
C GLU A 32 4.20 11.03 15.28
N PRO A 33 4.64 10.71 14.05
CA PRO A 33 4.63 9.35 13.53
C PRO A 33 5.58 8.44 14.32
N LEU A 34 5.18 7.19 14.54
CA LEU A 34 6.02 6.16 15.18
C LEU A 34 6.96 5.52 14.15
N GLU A 35 7.94 6.28 13.67
CA GLU A 35 8.86 5.86 12.59
C GLU A 35 9.97 4.89 13.05
N GLU A 36 10.31 4.91 14.35
CA GLU A 36 11.51 4.24 14.88
C GLU A 36 11.31 2.76 15.22
N SER A 37 10.06 2.31 15.38
CA SER A 37 9.77 0.90 15.63
C SER A 37 9.45 0.19 14.31
N SER A 38 10.13 -0.93 14.05
CA SER A 38 9.77 -1.85 12.96
C SER A 38 8.33 -2.37 13.09
N GLU A 39 7.78 -2.32 14.31
CA GLU A 39 6.42 -2.74 14.66
C GLU A 39 5.34 -1.78 14.14
N HIS A 40 5.56 -0.46 14.20
CA HIS A 40 4.59 0.53 13.73
C HIS A 40 4.90 1.05 12.33
N ALA A 41 6.18 1.40 12.06
CA ALA A 41 6.68 2.02 10.83
C ALA A 41 5.66 2.97 10.17
N GLN A 42 5.13 3.92 10.94
CA GLN A 42 3.99 4.75 10.55
C GLN A 42 4.45 5.89 9.63
N TYR A 43 3.83 6.00 8.46
CA TYR A 43 4.11 7.06 7.50
C TYR A 43 2.80 7.68 7.02
N PHE A 44 2.74 9.01 6.96
CA PHE A 44 1.52 9.69 6.58
C PHE A 44 1.54 10.08 5.10
N PHE A 45 0.45 9.78 4.41
CA PHE A 45 0.27 10.12 3.01
C PHE A 45 0.30 11.62 2.77
N SER A 46 0.83 12.00 1.60
CA SER A 46 0.80 13.38 1.10
C SER A 46 -0.64 13.81 0.77
N ILE A 47 -0.86 15.12 0.72
CA ILE A 47 -2.17 15.67 0.36
C ILE A 47 -2.53 15.38 -1.11
N GLU A 48 -1.55 15.34 -2.01
CA GLU A 48 -1.75 15.00 -3.42
C GLU A 48 -2.28 13.58 -3.58
N TRP A 49 -1.70 12.63 -2.84
CA TRP A 49 -2.14 11.24 -2.88
C TRP A 49 -3.53 11.07 -2.23
N LEU A 50 -3.82 11.78 -1.14
CA LEU A 50 -5.13 11.74 -0.50
C LEU A 50 -6.24 12.26 -1.42
N ASN A 51 -5.97 13.32 -2.19
CA ASN A 51 -6.89 13.83 -3.22
C ASN A 51 -7.11 12.83 -4.37
N PHE A 52 -6.06 12.11 -4.77
CA PHE A 52 -6.20 11.00 -5.72
C PHE A 52 -7.11 9.89 -5.17
N MET A 53 -6.94 9.51 -3.89
CA MET A 53 -7.82 8.53 -3.26
C MET A 53 -9.27 9.01 -3.20
N LEU A 54 -9.52 10.27 -2.85
CA LEU A 54 -10.88 10.82 -2.88
C LEU A 54 -11.52 10.70 -4.26
N SER A 55 -10.77 11.04 -5.31
CA SER A 55 -11.22 10.90 -6.70
C SER A 55 -11.50 9.43 -7.07
N THR A 56 -10.65 8.51 -6.59
CA THR A 56 -10.82 7.06 -6.75
C THR A 56 -12.08 6.55 -6.08
N LEU A 57 -12.35 6.95 -4.83
CA LEU A 57 -13.56 6.58 -4.11
C LEU A 57 -14.82 7.06 -4.83
N HIS A 58 -14.80 8.29 -5.37
CA HIS A 58 -15.89 8.81 -6.21
C HIS A 58 -16.10 7.99 -7.48
N ALA A 59 -15.03 7.68 -8.22
CA ALA A 59 -15.11 6.94 -9.47
C ALA A 59 -15.62 5.50 -9.28
N LEU A 60 -15.22 4.86 -8.18
CA LEU A 60 -15.68 3.54 -7.78
C LEU A 60 -17.05 3.56 -7.08
N ARG A 61 -17.58 4.75 -6.77
CA ARG A 61 -18.83 4.94 -6.00
C ARG A 61 -18.79 4.18 -4.68
N ILE A 62 -17.73 4.39 -3.91
CA ILE A 62 -17.55 3.75 -2.60
C ILE A 62 -18.45 4.41 -1.56
N ASP A 63 -19.21 3.58 -0.85
CA ASP A 63 -20.14 3.97 0.22
C ASP A 63 -19.51 3.78 1.61
N ASN A 64 -18.66 2.75 1.76
CA ASN A 64 -18.00 2.42 3.03
C ASN A 64 -16.49 2.25 2.85
N VAL A 65 -15.69 2.73 3.80
CA VAL A 65 -14.24 2.52 3.84
C VAL A 65 -13.82 1.95 5.18
N LEU A 66 -13.29 0.73 5.20
CA LEU A 66 -12.59 0.16 6.34
C LEU A 66 -11.08 0.49 6.21
N CYS A 67 -10.60 1.43 7.01
CA CYS A 67 -9.19 1.81 7.04
C CYS A 67 -8.42 0.84 7.96
N VAL A 68 -7.43 0.14 7.44
CA VAL A 68 -6.53 -0.75 8.19
C VAL A 68 -5.12 -0.16 8.18
N GLY A 69 -4.62 0.30 9.33
CA GLY A 69 -3.30 0.93 9.46
C GLY A 69 -3.14 2.24 8.70
N SER A 70 -4.25 2.94 8.38
CA SER A 70 -4.25 4.12 7.49
C SER A 70 -4.95 5.33 8.13
N PRO A 71 -4.48 5.80 9.31
CA PRO A 71 -5.14 6.84 10.10
C PRO A 71 -5.20 8.18 9.35
N ARG A 72 -4.22 8.47 8.48
CA ARG A 72 -4.20 9.70 7.70
C ARG A 72 -5.31 9.75 6.64
N LEU A 73 -5.59 8.63 5.97
CA LEU A 73 -6.73 8.55 5.05
C LEU A 73 -8.05 8.69 5.82
N PHE A 74 -8.17 8.02 6.97
CA PHE A 74 -9.33 8.13 7.83
C PHE A 74 -9.63 9.59 8.21
N ASP A 75 -8.63 10.33 8.70
CA ASP A 75 -8.78 11.74 9.09
C ASP A 75 -9.11 12.66 7.91
N PHE A 76 -8.43 12.47 6.79
CA PHE A 76 -8.67 13.26 5.58
C PHE A 76 -10.13 13.15 5.12
N LEU A 77 -10.70 11.92 5.11
CA LEU A 77 -12.10 11.72 4.77
C LEU A 77 -13.06 12.42 5.76
N SER A 78 -12.65 12.64 7.02
CA SER A 78 -13.48 13.34 8.03
C SER A 78 -13.60 14.81 7.70
N ALA A 79 -12.49 15.39 7.21
CA ALA A 79 -12.43 16.78 6.81
C ALA A 79 -13.22 17.04 5.52
N CYS A 80 -13.11 16.15 4.52
CA CYS A 80 -13.79 16.28 3.24
C CYS A 80 -15.32 16.23 3.35
N GLY A 81 -15.86 15.37 4.21
CA GLY A 81 -17.30 15.27 4.45
C GLY A 81 -17.95 16.56 5.02
N LYS A 82 -17.15 17.51 5.50
CA LYS A 82 -17.61 18.76 6.10
C LYS A 82 -17.47 20.00 5.20
N LYS A 83 -16.80 19.90 4.03
CA LYS A 83 -16.25 21.09 3.33
C LYS A 83 -16.40 21.16 1.79
N THR A 84 -17.23 20.35 1.12
CA THR A 84 -17.34 20.40 -0.36
C THR A 84 -18.77 20.57 -0.88
N HIS A 85 -18.92 21.18 -2.07
CA HIS A 85 -20.20 21.31 -2.80
C HIS A 85 -20.82 19.98 -3.27
N LYS A 86 -20.05 18.88 -3.17
CA LYS A 86 -20.48 17.49 -3.36
C LYS A 86 -19.82 16.62 -2.29
N PRO A 87 -20.35 16.59 -1.06
CA PRO A 87 -19.74 15.81 0.02
C PRO A 87 -19.81 14.33 -0.35
N LEU A 88 -18.64 13.67 -0.39
CA LEU A 88 -18.60 12.21 -0.41
C LEU A 88 -18.99 11.76 1.01
N SER A 89 -20.24 11.36 1.18
CA SER A 89 -20.72 10.78 2.44
C SER A 89 -20.32 9.32 2.48
N VAL A 90 -19.10 9.05 2.92
CA VAL A 90 -18.60 7.68 3.12
C VAL A 90 -18.70 7.35 4.61
N ARG A 91 -19.29 6.19 4.91
CA ARG A 91 -19.16 5.58 6.24
C ARG A 91 -17.78 4.98 6.39
N LYS A 92 -17.19 5.07 7.58
CA LYS A 92 -15.82 4.57 7.76
C LYS A 92 -15.53 4.14 9.18
N PHE A 93 -14.53 3.28 9.30
CA PHE A 93 -14.04 2.76 10.55
C PHE A 93 -12.53 2.54 10.45
N LEU A 94 -11.81 2.75 11.54
CA LEU A 94 -10.35 2.61 11.61
C LEU A 94 -9.95 1.42 12.48
N LEU A 95 -9.20 0.50 11.88
CA LEU A 95 -8.47 -0.57 12.54
C LEU A 95 -7.00 -0.19 12.55
N ASP A 96 -6.39 0.00 13.73
CA ASP A 96 -4.98 0.38 13.83
C ASP A 96 -4.32 -0.24 15.07
N LEU A 97 -3.01 -0.44 15.01
CA LEU A 97 -2.24 -0.96 16.14
C LEU A 97 -1.91 0.14 17.16
N ASP A 98 -1.84 1.40 16.73
CA ASP A 98 -1.47 2.56 17.55
C ASP A 98 -2.54 2.90 18.59
N VAL A 99 -2.29 2.47 19.83
CA VAL A 99 -3.18 2.69 20.97
C VAL A 99 -3.43 4.18 21.27
N ARG A 100 -2.55 5.09 20.83
CA ARG A 100 -2.72 6.54 21.08
C ARG A 100 -4.00 7.07 20.43
N LEU A 101 -4.46 6.45 19.35
CA LEU A 101 -5.67 6.83 18.60
C LEU A 101 -6.96 6.59 19.39
N ALA A 102 -6.97 5.62 20.31
CA ALA A 102 -8.11 5.34 21.18
C ALA A 102 -8.49 6.53 22.09
N SER A 103 -7.54 7.44 22.36
CA SER A 103 -7.81 8.66 23.12
C SER A 103 -8.53 9.75 22.31
N PHE A 104 -8.62 9.62 20.99
CA PHE A 104 -9.19 10.63 20.09
C PHE A 104 -10.51 10.20 19.47
N TYR A 105 -10.67 8.90 19.20
CA TYR A 105 -11.86 8.38 18.53
C TYR A 105 -12.79 7.66 19.49
N PRO A 106 -14.12 7.81 19.32
CA PRO A 106 -15.06 6.95 20.03
C PRO A 106 -14.96 5.50 19.54
N PRO A 107 -15.38 4.50 20.35
CA PRO A 107 -15.37 3.08 19.95
C PRO A 107 -16.14 2.78 18.66
N SER A 108 -17.14 3.61 18.31
CA SER A 108 -17.91 3.47 17.07
C SER A 108 -17.13 3.80 15.79
N LEU A 109 -15.91 4.31 15.91
CA LEU A 109 -15.07 4.70 14.78
C LEU A 109 -13.68 4.05 14.78
N PHE A 110 -13.28 3.41 15.88
CA PHE A 110 -11.94 2.91 16.08
C PHE A 110 -11.93 1.61 16.88
N ALA A 111 -11.07 0.67 16.46
CA ALA A 111 -10.71 -0.49 17.25
C ALA A 111 -9.19 -0.70 17.16
N ARG A 112 -8.55 -0.99 18.30
CA ARG A 112 -7.17 -1.43 18.29
C ARG A 112 -7.10 -2.84 17.69
N PHE A 113 -6.31 -2.99 16.63
CA PHE A 113 -6.29 -4.17 15.80
C PHE A 113 -4.89 -4.47 15.26
N ASN A 114 -4.50 -5.74 15.29
CA ASN A 114 -3.27 -6.20 14.67
C ASN A 114 -3.59 -6.89 13.33
N ALA A 115 -3.25 -6.22 12.22
CA ALA A 115 -3.53 -6.70 10.88
C ALA A 115 -2.75 -7.96 10.46
N LEU A 116 -1.68 -8.32 11.17
CA LEU A 116 -0.90 -9.52 10.86
C LEU A 116 -1.57 -10.81 11.31
N ASN A 117 -2.26 -10.78 12.44
CA ASN A 117 -2.91 -11.96 13.01
C ASN A 117 -4.44 -11.82 13.12
N GLY A 118 -4.98 -10.65 12.83
CA GLY A 118 -6.41 -10.35 12.93
C GLY A 118 -6.89 -10.18 14.37
N TYR A 119 -6.00 -9.84 15.31
CA TYR A 119 -6.34 -9.76 16.72
C TYR A 119 -6.90 -8.39 17.13
N PHE A 120 -8.06 -8.40 17.79
CA PHE A 120 -8.62 -7.25 18.50
C PHE A 120 -8.18 -7.26 19.96
N PHE A 121 -7.79 -6.09 20.49
CA PHE A 121 -7.25 -6.01 21.85
C PHE A 121 -8.33 -5.93 22.95
N SER A 122 -9.60 -5.84 22.57
CA SER A 122 -10.74 -5.87 23.47
C SER A 122 -11.98 -6.46 22.76
N PRO A 123 -12.80 -7.28 23.45
CA PRO A 123 -14.06 -7.76 22.89
C PRO A 123 -15.03 -6.64 22.48
N ALA A 124 -15.03 -5.52 23.19
CA ALA A 124 -15.89 -4.38 22.87
C ALA A 124 -15.46 -3.66 21.58
N GLU A 125 -14.16 -3.63 21.31
CA GLU A 125 -13.60 -3.07 20.07
C GLU A 125 -13.89 -3.99 18.88
N GLU A 126 -13.77 -5.31 19.07
CA GLU A 126 -14.17 -6.30 18.06
C GLU A 126 -15.65 -6.17 17.69
N GLU A 127 -16.53 -6.11 18.69
CA GLU A 127 -17.98 -5.98 18.48
C GLU A 127 -18.32 -4.69 17.74
N SER A 128 -17.64 -3.58 18.07
CA SER A 128 -17.82 -2.30 17.38
C SER A 128 -17.41 -2.37 15.91
N ALA A 129 -16.28 -3.04 15.62
CA ALA A 129 -15.82 -3.26 14.25
C ALA A 129 -16.77 -4.18 13.47
N ARG A 130 -17.25 -5.27 14.08
CA ARG A 130 -18.24 -6.17 13.49
C ARG A 130 -19.56 -5.46 13.20
N THR A 131 -20.05 -4.64 14.14
CA THR A 131 -21.23 -3.81 13.93
C THR A 131 -21.07 -2.88 12.72
N PHE A 132 -19.90 -2.25 12.55
CA PHE A 132 -19.61 -1.48 11.35
C PHE A 132 -19.64 -2.35 10.08
N MET A 133 -18.91 -3.47 10.07
CA MET A 133 -18.80 -4.36 8.91
C MET A 133 -20.16 -4.92 8.47
N HIS A 134 -20.97 -5.41 9.40
CA HIS A 134 -22.29 -5.98 9.11
C HIS A 134 -23.33 -4.92 8.73
N SER A 135 -23.09 -3.65 9.06
CA SER A 135 -23.95 -2.53 8.63
C SER A 135 -23.51 -1.86 7.34
N CYS A 136 -22.38 -2.30 6.75
CA CYS A 136 -21.98 -1.89 5.41
C CYS A 136 -23.05 -2.33 4.40
N ASN A 137 -23.44 -1.41 3.52
CA ASN A 137 -24.26 -1.69 2.35
C ASN A 137 -23.68 -0.93 1.15
N GLY A 138 -23.90 -1.42 -0.06
CA GLY A 138 -23.30 -0.85 -1.26
C GLY A 138 -21.83 -1.24 -1.46
N ASN A 139 -21.08 -0.37 -2.14
CA ASN A 139 -19.68 -0.65 -2.47
C ASN A 139 -18.78 -0.33 -1.27
N THR A 140 -18.02 -1.33 -0.84
CA THR A 140 -17.13 -1.19 0.32
C THR A 140 -15.68 -1.32 -0.12
N LEU A 141 -14.81 -0.47 0.42
CA LEU A 141 -13.37 -0.55 0.24
C LEU A 141 -12.69 -0.89 1.57
N ILE A 142 -11.88 -1.94 1.58
CA ILE A 142 -10.86 -2.15 2.61
C ILE A 142 -9.58 -1.52 2.11
N PHE A 143 -9.10 -0.49 2.80
CA PHE A 143 -7.86 0.19 2.47
C PHE A 143 -6.79 -0.14 3.52
N CYS A 144 -5.67 -0.72 3.12
CA CYS A 144 -4.60 -1.16 4.00
C CYS A 144 -3.26 -0.53 3.65
N ASP A 145 -2.61 0.09 4.64
CA ASP A 145 -1.22 0.58 4.55
C ASP A 145 -0.36 -0.15 5.60
N PRO A 146 0.10 -1.38 5.31
CA PRO A 146 0.85 -2.17 6.26
C PRO A 146 2.30 -1.66 6.40
N PRO A 147 2.96 -1.90 7.55
CA PRO A 147 4.39 -1.63 7.67
C PRO A 147 5.22 -2.44 6.66
N PHE A 148 6.35 -1.87 6.20
CA PHE A 148 7.09 -2.32 5.01
C PHE A 148 7.87 -3.66 5.12
N GLY A 149 7.71 -4.39 6.23
CA GLY A 149 8.32 -5.71 6.48
C GLY A 149 7.32 -6.82 6.75
N VAL A 150 6.02 -6.56 6.51
CA VAL A 150 4.92 -7.48 6.84
C VAL A 150 4.98 -8.79 6.05
N PHE A 151 4.66 -9.90 6.74
CA PHE A 151 4.38 -11.18 6.12
C PHE A 151 3.10 -11.09 5.27
N MET A 152 3.26 -11.12 3.94
CA MET A 152 2.14 -10.91 2.99
C MET A 152 1.03 -11.95 3.13
N GLU A 153 1.38 -13.21 3.41
CA GLU A 153 0.43 -14.32 3.58
C GLU A 153 -0.54 -14.05 4.75
N PRO A 154 -0.09 -13.89 6.02
CA PRO A 154 -0.98 -13.56 7.14
C PRO A 154 -1.80 -12.27 6.96
N LEU A 155 -1.20 -11.25 6.34
CA LEU A 155 -1.90 -10.00 6.06
C LEU A 155 -3.08 -10.23 5.11
N VAL A 156 -2.84 -10.89 3.98
CA VAL A 156 -3.88 -11.16 2.98
C VAL A 156 -4.96 -12.07 3.55
N GLU A 157 -4.61 -13.08 4.35
CA GLU A 157 -5.58 -13.91 5.06
C GLU A 157 -6.47 -13.08 6.00
N THR A 158 -5.87 -12.16 6.75
CA THR A 158 -6.62 -11.25 7.62
C THR A 158 -7.53 -10.31 6.83
N LEU A 159 -7.05 -9.71 5.73
CA LEU A 159 -7.87 -8.84 4.88
C LEU A 159 -9.02 -9.59 4.21
N ASN A 160 -8.79 -10.84 3.78
CA ASN A 160 -9.84 -11.70 3.23
C ASN A 160 -10.90 -12.03 4.28
N ARG A 161 -10.51 -12.36 5.52
CA ARG A 161 -11.48 -12.54 6.62
C ARG A 161 -12.32 -11.30 6.85
N LEU A 162 -11.70 -10.11 6.91
CA LEU A 162 -12.45 -8.85 7.02
C LEU A 162 -13.41 -8.63 5.84
N LYS A 163 -12.99 -8.99 4.62
CA LYS A 163 -13.81 -8.92 3.41
C LYS A 163 -15.01 -9.86 3.46
N GLU A 164 -14.83 -11.07 3.99
CA GLU A 164 -15.91 -12.05 4.21
C GLU A 164 -16.90 -11.55 5.26
N GLU A 165 -16.43 -10.99 6.37
CA GLU A 165 -17.26 -10.44 7.46
C GLU A 165 -18.14 -9.27 7.02
N ILE A 166 -17.66 -8.45 6.07
CA ILE A 166 -18.45 -7.38 5.46
C ILE A 166 -19.61 -7.94 4.63
N GLY A 167 -19.46 -9.13 4.02
CA GLY A 167 -20.54 -9.86 3.34
C GLY A 167 -21.20 -9.15 2.15
N CYS A 168 -20.74 -7.96 1.75
CA CYS A 168 -21.31 -7.20 0.65
C CYS A 168 -20.84 -7.75 -0.70
N SER A 169 -21.74 -7.75 -1.70
CA SER A 169 -21.46 -8.26 -3.05
C SER A 169 -20.32 -7.52 -3.76
N ASN A 170 -20.11 -6.23 -3.44
CA ASN A 170 -19.06 -5.39 -4.01
C ASN A 170 -18.12 -4.88 -2.92
N THR A 171 -17.26 -5.76 -2.42
CA THR A 171 -16.15 -5.37 -1.53
C THR A 171 -14.84 -5.43 -2.29
N PHE A 172 -14.10 -4.33 -2.26
CA PHE A 172 -12.79 -4.18 -2.89
C PHE A 172 -11.71 -4.04 -1.83
N MET A 173 -10.48 -4.40 -2.21
CA MET A 173 -9.28 -4.22 -1.41
C MET A 173 -8.30 -3.30 -2.14
N MET A 174 -7.65 -2.45 -1.36
CA MET A 174 -6.54 -1.61 -1.79
C MET A 174 -5.42 -1.71 -0.77
N VAL A 175 -4.23 -2.09 -1.21
CA VAL A 175 -3.06 -2.25 -0.35
C VAL A 175 -1.90 -1.43 -0.90
N THR A 176 -1.27 -0.62 -0.06
CA THR A 176 -0.07 0.16 -0.43
C THR A 176 1.19 -0.58 -0.01
N ILE A 177 2.01 -1.00 -0.99
CA ILE A 177 3.29 -1.65 -0.73
C ILE A 177 4.35 -1.24 -1.74
N PRO A 178 5.65 -1.39 -1.44
CA PRO A 178 6.72 -1.16 -2.39
C PRO A 178 6.64 -2.15 -3.56
N TYR A 179 6.80 -1.65 -4.79
CA TYR A 179 6.61 -2.49 -5.98
C TYR A 179 7.54 -3.71 -6.02
N PHE A 180 8.72 -3.62 -5.40
CA PHE A 180 9.72 -4.70 -5.41
C PHE A 180 9.31 -5.91 -4.56
N ILE A 181 8.48 -5.73 -3.53
CA ILE A 181 7.85 -6.85 -2.80
C ILE A 181 6.47 -7.23 -3.36
N GLY A 182 5.94 -6.45 -4.32
CA GLY A 182 4.63 -6.66 -4.93
C GLY A 182 4.41 -8.04 -5.56
N ARG A 183 5.48 -8.69 -6.03
CA ARG A 183 5.40 -10.08 -6.54
C ARG A 183 4.91 -11.05 -5.47
N LYS A 184 5.33 -10.88 -4.20
CA LYS A 184 4.87 -11.72 -3.09
C LYS A 184 3.38 -11.53 -2.83
N LEU A 185 2.89 -10.28 -2.90
CA LEU A 185 1.46 -10.00 -2.78
C LEU A 185 0.65 -10.66 -3.89
N ILE A 186 1.09 -10.54 -5.15
CA ILE A 186 0.38 -11.15 -6.30
C ILE A 186 0.38 -12.68 -6.23
N GLN A 187 1.42 -13.30 -5.66
CA GLN A 187 1.45 -14.76 -5.46
C GLN A 187 0.34 -15.24 -4.51
N VAL A 188 0.05 -14.47 -3.45
CA VAL A 188 -0.94 -14.84 -2.43
C VAL A 188 -2.33 -14.28 -2.73
N ALA A 189 -2.41 -13.21 -3.53
CA ALA A 189 -3.63 -12.52 -3.94
C ALA A 189 -3.61 -12.28 -5.46
N PRO A 190 -3.79 -13.33 -6.29
CA PRO A 190 -3.61 -13.26 -7.75
C PRO A 190 -4.61 -12.36 -8.47
N LEU A 191 -5.72 -12.01 -7.83
CA LEU A 191 -6.71 -11.07 -8.37
C LEU A 191 -6.28 -9.61 -8.24
N MET A 192 -5.31 -9.30 -7.37
CA MET A 192 -4.82 -7.94 -7.21
C MET A 192 -3.96 -7.51 -8.39
N LYS A 193 -4.17 -6.27 -8.83
CA LYS A 193 -3.39 -5.61 -9.86
C LYS A 193 -2.63 -4.45 -9.25
N MET A 194 -1.36 -4.33 -9.62
CA MET A 194 -0.58 -3.13 -9.31
C MET A 194 -0.99 -2.00 -10.27
N LEU A 195 -1.36 -0.85 -9.72
CA LEU A 195 -1.54 0.39 -10.48
C LEU A 195 -0.20 1.13 -10.60
N ASP A 196 -0.03 1.91 -11.66
CA ASP A 196 1.22 2.63 -11.91
C ASP A 196 1.35 3.92 -11.08
N TYR A 197 0.28 4.33 -10.40
CA TYR A 197 0.25 5.54 -9.57
C TYR A 197 1.18 5.45 -8.38
N LYS A 198 2.04 6.47 -8.25
CA LYS A 198 3.03 6.58 -7.17
C LYS A 198 2.35 7.02 -5.88
N VAL A 199 2.44 6.20 -4.83
CA VAL A 199 1.93 6.53 -3.50
C VAL A 199 2.94 7.45 -2.82
N THR A 200 2.55 8.68 -2.48
CA THR A 200 3.48 9.66 -1.90
C THR A 200 3.16 9.93 -0.43
N TYR A 201 4.19 10.18 0.36
CA TYR A 201 4.13 10.40 1.81
C TYR A 201 4.72 11.77 2.15
N GLU A 202 4.28 12.37 3.26
CA GLU A 202 4.82 13.62 3.78
C GLU A 202 6.30 13.43 4.20
N ASN A 203 7.19 14.28 3.68
CA ASN A 203 8.58 14.47 4.15
C ASN A 203 9.44 13.21 4.37
N HIS A 204 9.15 12.07 3.73
CA HIS A 204 9.90 10.84 4.03
C HIS A 204 10.92 10.41 2.97
N VAL A 205 12.19 10.41 3.38
CA VAL A 205 13.39 10.12 2.60
C VAL A 205 13.53 8.63 2.21
N ARG A 206 13.02 7.68 3.01
CA ARG A 206 13.25 6.23 2.73
C ARG A 206 12.39 5.67 1.60
N PHE A 207 11.26 6.29 1.25
CA PHE A 207 10.37 5.78 0.17
C PHE A 207 10.69 6.33 -1.19
N MET A 208 11.81 7.02 -1.29
CA MET A 208 12.16 7.92 -2.36
C MET A 208 13.37 7.29 -3.08
N SER A 209 13.16 6.72 -4.27
CA SER A 209 14.23 6.23 -5.13
C SER A 209 15.04 7.39 -5.71
N SER A 210 16.35 7.20 -5.85
CA SER A 210 17.21 8.12 -6.58
C SER A 210 16.91 8.04 -8.08
N GLY A 211 15.87 8.72 -8.53
CA GLY A 211 15.52 8.91 -9.94
C GLY A 211 16.00 10.27 -10.43
N HIS A 212 16.52 10.33 -11.67
CA HIS A 212 16.69 11.58 -12.41
C HIS A 212 15.40 11.83 -13.20
N ASP A 213 14.53 12.71 -12.70
CA ASP A 213 13.55 13.38 -13.56
C ASP A 213 14.22 14.66 -14.05
N GLY A 214 14.27 14.83 -15.37
CA GLY A 214 15.13 15.78 -16.11
C GLY A 214 14.82 17.27 -15.91
N ASN A 215 14.88 17.74 -14.67
CA ASN A 215 15.01 19.16 -14.34
C ASN A 215 15.65 19.27 -12.95
N ASN A 216 16.80 19.94 -12.88
CA ASN A 216 17.73 20.16 -11.75
C ASN A 216 17.13 20.34 -10.33
N SER A 217 16.41 19.36 -9.83
CA SER A 217 15.93 19.25 -8.47
C SER A 217 16.01 17.77 -8.11
N LYS A 218 16.71 17.45 -7.01
CA LYS A 218 16.86 16.08 -6.46
C LYS A 218 15.51 15.55 -5.93
N ARG A 219 14.46 15.53 -6.75
CA ARG A 219 13.15 14.97 -6.40
C ARG A 219 13.20 13.46 -6.60
N ARG A 220 13.39 12.77 -5.48
CA ARG A 220 13.37 11.31 -5.41
C ARG A 220 11.93 10.79 -5.65
N VAL A 221 11.79 9.66 -6.33
CA VAL A 221 10.49 9.15 -6.82
C VAL A 221 9.97 8.07 -5.87
N SER A 222 8.66 8.02 -5.57
CA SER A 222 8.16 6.99 -4.64
C SER A 222 8.30 5.56 -5.19
N VAL A 223 8.77 4.63 -4.35
CA VAL A 223 8.82 3.18 -4.64
C VAL A 223 7.51 2.45 -4.30
N VAL A 224 6.57 3.13 -3.64
CA VAL A 224 5.31 2.55 -3.18
C VAL A 224 4.25 2.66 -4.27
N ARG A 225 3.47 1.58 -4.44
CA ARG A 225 2.37 1.47 -5.41
C ARG A 225 1.12 0.97 -4.72
N LEU A 226 -0.01 1.22 -5.37
CA LEU A 226 -1.32 0.73 -4.95
C LEU A 226 -1.61 -0.60 -5.65
N PHE A 227 -1.96 -1.63 -4.89
CA PHE A 227 -2.42 -2.93 -5.37
C PHE A 227 -3.91 -3.06 -5.07
N THR A 228 -4.70 -3.49 -6.05
CA THR A 228 -6.15 -3.55 -5.88
C THR A 228 -6.83 -4.62 -6.70
N ASP A 229 -7.91 -5.19 -6.17
CA ASP A 229 -8.85 -6.05 -6.92
C ASP A 229 -10.04 -5.24 -7.51
N ALA A 230 -10.09 -3.93 -7.29
CA ALA A 230 -11.10 -3.05 -7.87
C ALA A 230 -10.96 -2.97 -9.40
N PRO A 231 -12.04 -2.61 -10.12
CA PRO A 231 -11.99 -2.40 -11.57
C PRO A 231 -10.99 -1.29 -11.97
N ALA A 232 -9.77 -1.68 -12.32
CA ALA A 232 -8.65 -0.77 -12.56
C ALA A 232 -8.91 0.27 -13.68
N HIS A 233 -9.76 -0.04 -14.66
CA HIS A 233 -10.15 0.90 -15.72
C HIS A 233 -10.96 2.10 -15.21
N LYS A 234 -11.60 1.99 -14.03
CA LYS A 234 -12.35 3.09 -13.41
C LYS A 234 -11.45 4.04 -12.61
N ILE A 235 -10.21 3.62 -12.32
CA ILE A 235 -9.26 4.40 -11.53
C ILE A 235 -8.44 5.22 -12.53
N VAL A 236 -8.70 6.52 -12.57
CA VAL A 236 -8.15 7.46 -13.56
C VAL A 236 -6.98 8.24 -12.94
N PRO A 237 -5.93 8.58 -13.69
CA PRO A 237 -4.85 9.43 -13.18
C PRO A 237 -5.36 10.76 -12.62
N PRO A 238 -4.67 11.35 -11.62
CA PRO A 238 -4.93 12.72 -11.22
C PRO A 238 -4.81 13.65 -12.43
N LYS A 239 -5.75 14.59 -12.58
CA LYS A 239 -5.80 15.51 -13.72
C LYS A 239 -4.50 16.27 -13.98
N THR A 240 -3.74 16.58 -12.91
CA THR A 240 -2.48 17.32 -12.97
C THR A 240 -1.33 16.57 -13.63
N ILE A 241 -1.43 15.24 -13.71
CA ILE A 241 -0.41 14.35 -14.28
C ILE A 241 -1.01 13.40 -15.30
N ALA A 242 -2.20 13.71 -15.84
CA ALA A 242 -2.92 12.80 -16.74
C ALA A 242 -2.14 12.51 -18.02
N ASP A 243 -1.40 13.49 -18.53
CA ASP A 243 -0.59 13.38 -19.75
C ASP A 243 0.63 12.44 -19.60
N ASP A 244 1.01 12.11 -18.35
CA ASP A 244 2.08 11.14 -18.06
C ASP A 244 1.59 9.69 -18.12
N TYR A 245 0.31 9.46 -18.39
CA TYR A 245 -0.31 8.13 -18.44
C TYR A 245 -1.08 7.92 -19.73
N TRP A 246 -1.19 6.66 -20.14
CA TRP A 246 -2.01 6.21 -21.26
C TRP A 246 -2.90 5.05 -20.82
N PHE A 247 -4.03 4.85 -21.49
CA PHE A 247 -4.92 3.73 -21.21
C PHE A 247 -4.51 2.50 -22.03
N CYS A 248 -4.19 1.40 -21.34
CA CYS A 248 -3.88 0.14 -21.99
C CYS A 248 -5.15 -0.71 -22.15
N GLU A 249 -5.62 -0.82 -23.39
CA GLU A 249 -6.81 -1.62 -23.73
C GLU A 249 -6.66 -3.10 -23.34
N SER A 250 -5.51 -3.71 -23.59
CA SER A 250 -5.29 -5.13 -23.26
C SER A 250 -5.35 -5.39 -21.76
N CYS A 251 -4.83 -4.47 -20.94
CA CYS A 251 -4.80 -4.63 -19.48
C CYS A 251 -6.02 -4.01 -18.77
N GLN A 252 -6.85 -3.24 -19.49
CA GLN A 252 -7.98 -2.48 -18.95
C GLN A 252 -7.60 -1.64 -17.72
N ARG A 253 -6.53 -0.83 -17.87
CA ARG A 253 -6.01 0.07 -16.83
C ARG A 253 -5.16 1.18 -17.44
N TYR A 254 -4.98 2.27 -16.69
CA TYR A 254 -3.97 3.27 -17.02
C TYR A 254 -2.57 2.79 -16.64
N SER A 255 -1.61 3.13 -17.50
CA SER A 255 -0.19 2.83 -17.36
C SER A 255 0.63 4.11 -17.56
N ASP A 256 1.77 4.20 -16.88
CA ASP A 256 2.76 5.25 -17.13
C ASP A 256 3.19 5.22 -18.61
N ILE A 257 3.44 6.38 -19.21
CA ILE A 257 3.85 6.48 -20.62
C ILE A 257 5.11 5.66 -20.95
N LYS A 258 5.98 5.44 -19.96
CA LYS A 258 7.16 4.59 -20.06
C LYS A 258 6.86 3.12 -19.81
N ASN A 259 5.70 2.76 -19.26
CA ASN A 259 5.27 1.38 -19.09
C ASN A 259 4.48 0.89 -20.31
N LYS A 260 5.21 0.50 -21.37
CA LYS A 260 4.58 -0.07 -22.56
C LYS A 260 4.14 -1.51 -22.32
N HIS A 261 3.02 -1.89 -22.95
CA HIS A 261 2.48 -3.24 -22.90
C HIS A 261 3.44 -4.22 -23.58
N CYS A 262 3.73 -5.33 -22.91
CA CYS A 262 4.46 -6.45 -23.49
C CYS A 262 3.48 -7.52 -23.98
N ASN A 263 3.38 -7.72 -25.30
CA ASN A 263 2.50 -8.72 -25.90
C ASN A 263 2.86 -10.16 -25.46
N MET A 264 4.13 -10.43 -25.20
CA MET A 264 4.59 -11.77 -24.77
C MET A 264 4.17 -12.10 -23.33
N CYS A 265 4.23 -11.11 -22.43
CA CYS A 265 3.74 -11.27 -21.07
C CYS A 265 2.23 -11.02 -20.94
N ASN A 266 1.60 -10.47 -21.99
CA ASN A 266 0.25 -9.93 -21.99
C ASN A 266 0.01 -8.95 -20.80
N ALA A 267 0.99 -8.10 -20.53
CA ALA A 267 0.98 -7.21 -19.37
C ALA A 267 1.83 -5.96 -19.57
N CYS A 268 1.45 -4.85 -18.94
CA CYS A 268 2.32 -3.69 -18.73
C CYS A 268 3.21 -3.96 -17.50
N THR A 269 4.45 -4.38 -17.74
CA THR A 269 5.34 -5.00 -16.75
C THR A 269 6.39 -4.08 -16.14
N THR A 270 6.43 -2.79 -16.52
CA THR A 270 7.46 -1.84 -16.07
C THR A 270 6.99 -1.15 -14.77
N PRO A 271 7.49 -1.55 -13.58
CA PRO A 271 7.08 -0.92 -12.33
C PRO A 271 7.66 0.50 -12.15
N HIS A 272 8.83 0.75 -12.75
CA HIS A 272 9.57 1.99 -12.60
C HIS A 272 10.65 2.12 -13.71
N GLY A 273 10.89 3.35 -14.16
CA GLY A 273 11.97 3.70 -15.07
C GLY A 273 11.60 3.52 -16.53
N GLU A 274 12.59 3.23 -17.36
CA GLU A 274 12.41 2.98 -18.78
C GLU A 274 11.71 1.64 -19.05
N THR A 275 11.04 1.54 -20.20
CA THR A 275 10.27 0.35 -20.60
C THR A 275 11.12 -0.92 -20.50
N TYR A 276 10.62 -1.90 -19.75
CA TYR A 276 11.28 -3.20 -19.61
C TYR A 276 11.20 -3.98 -20.92
N VAL A 277 12.25 -4.73 -21.22
CA VAL A 277 12.36 -5.56 -22.44
C VAL A 277 12.11 -7.02 -22.07
N HIS A 278 11.32 -7.71 -22.88
CA HIS A 278 11.03 -9.13 -22.68
C HIS A 278 12.25 -9.98 -22.98
N CYS A 279 12.72 -10.73 -21.97
CA CYS A 279 13.74 -11.76 -22.16
C CYS A 279 13.05 -13.09 -22.49
N LYS A 280 13.19 -13.57 -23.73
CA LYS A 280 12.56 -14.84 -24.17
C LYS A 280 13.02 -16.05 -23.34
N PRO A 281 14.33 -16.27 -23.09
CA PRO A 281 14.77 -17.39 -22.24
C PRO A 281 14.18 -17.36 -20.83
N CYS A 282 14.10 -16.18 -20.21
CA CYS A 282 13.57 -16.05 -18.85
C CYS A 282 12.03 -15.96 -18.79
N GLY A 283 11.35 -15.85 -19.94
CA GLY A 283 9.90 -15.66 -20.02
C GLY A 283 9.36 -14.41 -19.30
N THR A 284 10.22 -13.44 -19.00
CA THR A 284 9.86 -12.27 -18.16
C THR A 284 10.50 -10.99 -18.68
N CYS A 285 9.82 -9.88 -18.46
CA CYS A 285 10.36 -8.55 -18.76
C CYS A 285 11.37 -8.11 -17.71
N GLN A 286 12.49 -7.56 -18.17
CA GLN A 286 13.62 -7.11 -17.35
C GLN A 286 13.95 -5.65 -17.67
N PRO A 287 14.58 -4.89 -16.73
CA PRO A 287 15.06 -3.55 -17.04
C PRO A 287 15.95 -3.55 -18.28
N PRO A 288 15.94 -2.50 -19.13
CA PRO A 288 16.69 -2.47 -20.38
C PRO A 288 18.21 -2.55 -20.18
N SER A 289 18.69 -2.24 -18.97
CA SER A 289 20.11 -2.38 -18.60
C SER A 289 20.52 -3.82 -18.26
N TYR A 290 19.59 -4.78 -18.21
CA TYR A 290 19.90 -6.18 -17.90
C TYR A 290 20.29 -6.94 -19.16
N GLN A 291 21.19 -7.89 -19.00
CA GLN A 291 21.64 -8.82 -20.04
C GLN A 291 21.34 -10.25 -19.60
N HIS A 292 20.98 -11.13 -20.54
CA HIS A 292 20.79 -12.55 -20.27
C HIS A 292 22.14 -13.28 -20.36
N CYS A 293 22.45 -14.11 -19.36
CA CYS A 293 23.54 -15.07 -19.44
C CYS A 293 22.97 -16.43 -19.84
N ASP A 294 23.40 -16.98 -20.98
CA ASP A 294 22.97 -18.32 -21.42
C ASP A 294 23.51 -19.44 -20.51
N VAL A 295 24.67 -19.25 -19.88
CA VAL A 295 25.28 -20.24 -18.97
C VAL A 295 24.51 -20.34 -17.65
N CYS A 296 24.17 -19.20 -17.05
CA CYS A 296 23.40 -19.15 -15.80
C CYS A 296 21.88 -19.18 -16.03
N ASN A 297 21.44 -19.11 -17.28
CA ASN A 297 20.05 -19.00 -17.72
C ASN A 297 19.24 -17.93 -16.95
N THR A 298 19.88 -16.81 -16.64
CA THR A 298 19.32 -15.75 -15.79
C THR A 298 19.75 -14.37 -16.29
N CYS A 299 18.86 -13.39 -16.19
CA CYS A 299 19.20 -11.99 -16.47
C CYS A 299 19.88 -11.32 -15.28
N PHE A 300 20.92 -10.55 -15.55
CA PHE A 300 21.68 -9.80 -14.55
C PHE A 300 21.95 -8.37 -15.03
N ARG A 301 22.26 -7.47 -14.10
CA ARG A 301 22.73 -6.12 -14.42
C ARG A 301 24.27 -6.15 -14.47
N PRO A 302 24.91 -5.90 -15.62
CA PRO A 302 26.37 -5.75 -15.67
C PRO A 302 26.79 -4.53 -14.83
N GLN A 303 27.81 -4.67 -13.98
CA GLN A 303 28.48 -3.53 -13.36
C GLN A 303 29.66 -3.12 -14.25
N GLU A 304 29.87 -1.80 -14.41
CA GLU A 304 30.98 -1.28 -15.21
C GLU A 304 32.32 -1.86 -14.73
N GLY A 305 33.10 -2.41 -15.68
CA GLY A 305 34.41 -2.98 -15.40
C GLY A 305 34.41 -4.37 -14.72
N THR A 306 33.24 -5.00 -14.52
CA THR A 306 33.14 -6.36 -13.99
C THR A 306 32.60 -7.32 -15.06
N PHE A 307 33.22 -8.49 -15.16
CA PHE A 307 32.68 -9.59 -15.96
C PHE A 307 31.71 -10.39 -15.10
N HIS A 308 30.60 -10.83 -15.68
CA HIS A 308 29.68 -11.74 -15.00
C HIS A 308 30.38 -13.10 -14.83
N GLU A 309 30.81 -13.40 -13.61
CA GLU A 309 31.35 -14.71 -13.26
C GLU A 309 30.22 -15.74 -13.25
N CYS A 310 30.19 -16.55 -14.31
CA CYS A 310 29.29 -17.70 -14.39
C CYS A 310 29.83 -18.76 -13.44
N ALA A 311 29.09 -19.09 -12.38
CA ALA A 311 29.39 -20.30 -11.62
C ALA A 311 29.16 -21.49 -12.57
N GLU A 312 30.23 -22.08 -13.09
CA GLU A 312 30.13 -23.29 -13.91
C GLU A 312 29.36 -24.35 -13.10
N GLN A 313 28.16 -24.69 -13.56
CA GLN A 313 27.54 -25.93 -13.15
C GLN A 313 28.37 -27.04 -13.78
N THR A 314 29.30 -27.59 -13.00
CA THR A 314 29.99 -28.83 -13.32
C THR A 314 28.93 -29.89 -13.58
N PHE A 315 28.72 -30.20 -14.86
CA PHE A 315 28.04 -31.39 -15.31
C PHE A 315 28.88 -32.60 -14.86
N THR A 316 28.64 -33.11 -13.65
CA THR A 316 29.00 -34.48 -13.29
C THR A 316 27.73 -35.31 -13.34
N SER A 317 27.56 -35.96 -14.48
CA SER A 317 26.63 -37.06 -14.67
C SER A 317 27.00 -38.22 -13.72
N HIS A 318 26.37 -38.32 -12.56
CA HIS A 318 26.16 -39.62 -11.92
C HIS A 318 24.83 -39.64 -11.17
N ARG A 319 23.94 -40.50 -11.67
CA ARG A 319 22.76 -40.99 -10.97
C ARG A 319 23.18 -41.66 -9.66
N GLU A 320 22.55 -41.31 -8.54
CA GLU A 320 21.94 -42.28 -7.63
C GLU A 320 21.00 -41.58 -6.62
N PRO A 321 19.84 -42.18 -6.25
CA PRO A 321 18.84 -41.52 -5.39
C PRO A 321 18.82 -42.09 -3.97
N LYS A 322 19.13 -41.31 -2.92
CA LYS A 322 18.81 -41.65 -1.50
C LYS A 322 18.76 -40.34 -0.68
N ARG A 323 17.89 -40.09 0.29
CA ARG A 323 16.75 -40.75 0.95
C ARG A 323 16.02 -39.65 1.75
N ARG A 324 14.69 -39.71 1.84
CA ARG A 324 13.89 -38.89 2.78
C ARG A 324 14.41 -39.09 4.21
N LYS A 325 14.68 -37.99 4.92
CA LYS A 325 14.75 -38.01 6.39
C LYS A 325 13.38 -37.64 6.93
N THR A 326 12.79 -38.62 7.61
CA THR A 326 11.62 -38.53 8.47
C THR A 326 11.90 -37.65 9.68
N TYR A 327 10.88 -36.92 10.09
CA TYR A 327 10.77 -36.20 11.36
C TYR A 327 10.83 -37.17 12.55
N THR A 328 11.51 -36.73 13.61
CA THR A 328 11.20 -37.03 15.01
C THR A 328 11.33 -35.74 15.78
#